data_AF-A0AAN5CK17-F1
#
_entry.id   AF-A0AAN5CK17-F1
#
_cell.length_a   1.000
_cell.length_b   1.000
_cell.length_c   1.000
_cell.angle_alpha   90.00
_cell.angle_beta   90.00
_cell.angle_gamma   90.00
#
_symmetry.space_group_name_H-M   'P 1'
#
loop_
_entity.id
_entity.type
_entity.pdbx_description
1 polymer ?
#
loop_
_entity_poly.entity_id
_entity_poly.type
_entity_poly.pdbx_seq_one_letter_code
_entity_poly.pdbx_strand_id
1 'polypeptide(L)'
;MPAPSVESATESKPAWDDTETGGAKTLPVSIPEADSSTGCLEVVKKVLPDRSRVDNEKVLQLFVTLQLFTACYAGFTHGANGVSNAIAPLTALVALYRGDFDQSDPTPIYVLLFGVLSICVGLWCLGHRVIWTVGTHMSSVTPASGFCIEFGAAMTGLIASKIGLPISTTHCLVGSVVVVGSIKSGDGVNWFIFRNIVLSWVVTLPGAGLISAGMMALLRFAL
;
A
#
# COMPACT_ATOMS: atom_id res chain seq x y z
N MET A 1 -7.98 -23.12 62.31
CA MET A 1 -6.98 -22.02 62.36
C MET A 1 -7.29 -21.06 61.23
N PRO A 2 -7.77 -19.85 61.52
CA PRO A 2 -8.04 -18.81 60.54
C PRO A 2 -6.72 -18.16 60.05
N ALA A 3 -6.66 -17.81 58.77
CA ALA A 3 -5.55 -17.05 58.19
C ALA A 3 -5.62 -15.56 58.62
N PRO A 4 -4.48 -14.89 58.84
CA PRO A 4 -4.41 -13.53 59.35
C PRO A 4 -4.74 -12.48 58.29
N SER A 5 -5.27 -11.34 58.75
CA SER A 5 -5.50 -10.10 58.01
C SER A 5 -4.29 -9.15 58.06
N VAL A 6 -4.35 -8.09 57.22
CA VAL A 6 -3.43 -6.94 57.06
C VAL A 6 -2.33 -7.23 56.01
N GLU A 7 -2.14 -6.46 54.93
CA GLU A 7 -1.76 -5.04 54.92
C GLU A 7 -1.96 -4.39 53.54
N SER A 8 -2.48 -3.15 53.53
CA SER A 8 -2.60 -2.30 52.36
C SER A 8 -1.21 -1.78 51.92
N ALA A 9 -0.65 -2.38 50.87
CA ALA A 9 0.55 -1.88 50.24
C ALA A 9 0.21 -0.78 49.22
N THR A 10 0.77 0.38 49.49
CA THR A 10 0.81 1.60 48.70
C THR A 10 1.05 1.40 47.21
N GLU A 11 0.17 2.04 46.45
CA GLU A 11 0.18 2.25 45.00
C GLU A 11 1.49 2.92 44.54
N SER A 12 2.25 2.27 43.66
CA SER A 12 3.36 2.89 42.93
C SER A 12 3.00 3.03 41.45
N LYS A 13 2.76 4.27 41.05
CA LYS A 13 2.43 4.71 39.69
C LYS A 13 3.63 4.47 38.76
N PRO A 14 3.48 3.85 37.58
CA PRO A 14 4.59 3.64 36.67
C PRO A 14 5.03 4.95 35.97
N ALA A 15 6.34 5.08 35.78
CA ALA A 15 7.08 6.29 35.40
C ALA A 15 6.94 6.74 33.93
N TRP A 16 5.76 6.58 33.35
CA TRP A 16 5.42 7.08 32.01
C TRP A 16 4.18 7.97 32.00
N ASP A 17 3.67 8.34 33.18
CA ASP A 17 2.60 9.32 33.32
C ASP A 17 3.14 10.67 33.82
N ASP A 18 3.99 11.26 32.97
CA ASP A 18 4.39 12.66 33.06
C ASP A 18 3.57 13.44 32.03
N THR A 19 2.31 13.73 32.38
CA THR A 19 1.56 14.78 31.69
C THR A 19 2.13 16.14 32.11
N GLU A 20 3.22 16.56 31.46
CA GLU A 20 3.59 17.98 31.46
C GLU A 20 2.70 18.74 30.48
N THR A 21 1.80 19.49 31.10
CA THR A 21 0.97 20.57 30.59
C THR A 21 1.83 21.67 29.96
N GLY A 22 2.32 21.44 28.74
CA GLY A 22 3.07 22.41 27.94
C GLY A 22 2.28 22.88 26.73
N GLY A 23 1.78 24.11 26.77
CA GLY A 23 0.88 24.73 25.79
C GLY A 23 1.22 24.45 24.31
N ALA A 24 0.34 23.71 23.64
CA ALA A 24 0.26 23.71 22.20
C ALA A 24 -0.14 25.11 21.75
N LYS A 25 0.81 25.86 21.18
CA LYS A 25 0.54 27.09 20.42
C LYS A 25 -0.43 26.73 19.29
N THR A 26 -1.71 26.97 19.53
CA THR A 26 -2.75 27.00 18.51
C THR A 26 -2.41 28.15 17.57
N LEU A 27 -2.03 27.82 16.34
CA LEU A 27 -1.97 28.82 15.27
C LEU A 27 -3.40 29.39 15.12
N PRO A 28 -3.58 30.73 15.13
CA PRO A 28 -4.90 31.33 14.98
C PRO A 28 -5.29 31.27 13.50
N VAL A 29 -5.69 30.09 13.04
CA VAL A 29 -6.42 29.96 11.78
C VAL A 29 -7.88 30.17 12.13
N SER A 30 -8.30 31.43 12.09
CA SER A 30 -9.72 31.80 12.09
C SER A 30 -10.35 31.20 10.83
N ILE A 31 -11.00 30.05 10.98
CA ILE A 31 -11.81 29.44 9.93
C ILE A 31 -12.99 30.40 9.70
N PRO A 32 -13.19 30.93 8.47
CA PRO A 32 -14.34 31.78 8.19
C PRO A 32 -15.61 31.02 8.51
N GLU A 33 -16.54 31.64 9.23
CA GLU A 33 -17.87 31.12 9.51
C GLU A 33 -18.57 30.87 8.16
N ALA A 34 -18.63 29.60 7.76
CA ALA A 34 -19.16 29.19 6.48
C ALA A 34 -20.69 29.34 6.49
N ASP A 35 -21.18 30.20 5.60
CA ASP A 35 -22.59 30.44 5.33
C ASP A 35 -23.36 29.12 5.10
N SER A 36 -24.53 29.07 5.73
CA SER A 36 -25.44 27.94 5.92
C SER A 36 -26.23 27.56 4.65
N SER A 37 -25.66 27.73 3.45
CA SER A 37 -26.42 27.63 2.19
C SER A 37 -25.96 26.54 1.20
N THR A 38 -24.98 25.69 1.53
CA THR A 38 -24.51 24.64 0.60
C THR A 38 -24.98 23.23 1.00
N GLY A 39 -26.02 22.71 0.33
CA GLY A 39 -26.49 21.33 0.49
C GLY A 39 -25.39 20.27 0.28
N CYS A 40 -24.31 20.60 -0.45
CA CYS A 40 -23.12 19.76 -0.55
C CYS A 40 -22.40 19.56 0.79
N LEU A 41 -22.33 20.56 1.68
CA LEU A 41 -21.65 20.42 2.98
C LEU A 41 -22.41 19.48 3.92
N GLU A 42 -23.75 19.46 3.85
CA GLU A 42 -24.59 18.50 4.59
C GLU A 42 -24.44 17.08 4.07
N VAL A 43 -24.47 16.89 2.73
CA VAL A 43 -24.24 15.58 2.11
C VAL A 43 -22.85 15.05 2.45
N VAL A 44 -21.82 15.90 2.40
CA VAL A 44 -20.46 15.55 2.79
C VAL A 44 -20.40 15.17 4.26
N LYS A 45 -20.99 15.96 5.17
CA LYS A 45 -21.05 15.60 6.60
C LYS A 45 -21.78 14.29 6.87
N LYS A 46 -22.77 13.92 6.06
CA LYS A 46 -23.53 12.67 6.16
C LYS A 46 -22.80 11.45 5.59
N VAL A 47 -21.90 11.68 4.63
CA VAL A 47 -21.05 10.65 4.01
C VAL A 47 -19.76 10.43 4.79
N LEU A 48 -19.27 11.46 5.49
CA LEU A 48 -18.08 11.36 6.31
C LEU A 48 -18.31 10.39 7.48
N PRO A 49 -17.34 9.52 7.79
CA PRO A 49 -17.46 8.55 8.86
C PRO A 49 -17.64 9.25 10.22
N ASP A 50 -18.60 8.77 11.00
CA ASP A 50 -18.85 9.26 12.35
C ASP A 50 -17.62 9.05 13.24
N ARG A 51 -17.07 10.16 13.74
CA ARG A 51 -15.85 10.22 14.55
C ARG A 51 -16.02 9.59 15.94
N SER A 52 -17.24 9.42 16.40
CA SER A 52 -17.56 8.87 17.72
C SER A 52 -17.86 7.36 17.69
N ARG A 53 -17.86 6.75 16.50
CA ARG A 53 -18.23 5.35 16.32
C ARG A 53 -17.13 4.44 16.89
N VAL A 54 -17.48 3.73 17.97
CA VAL A 54 -16.65 2.65 18.51
C VAL A 54 -16.81 1.43 17.60
N ASP A 55 -15.70 0.92 17.09
CA ASP A 55 -15.70 -0.26 16.23
C ASP A 55 -16.18 -1.49 17.01
N ASN A 56 -17.15 -2.21 16.44
CA ASN A 56 -17.64 -3.46 17.04
C ASN A 56 -16.66 -4.59 16.77
N GLU A 57 -16.21 -5.28 17.82
CA GLU A 57 -15.26 -6.41 17.73
C GLU A 57 -15.70 -7.48 16.71
N LYS A 58 -16.99 -7.86 16.73
CA LYS A 58 -17.55 -8.85 15.77
C LYS A 58 -17.48 -8.39 14.31
N VAL A 59 -17.62 -7.08 14.08
CA VAL A 59 -17.54 -6.49 12.73
C VAL A 59 -16.09 -6.46 12.27
N LEU A 60 -15.16 -6.10 13.15
CA LEU A 60 -13.72 -6.15 12.86
C LEU A 60 -13.26 -7.57 12.51
N GLN A 61 -13.69 -8.58 13.27
CA GLN A 61 -13.36 -9.98 12.99
C GLN A 61 -13.86 -10.44 11.62
N LEU A 62 -15.08 -10.04 11.24
CA LEU A 62 -15.61 -10.32 9.89
C LEU A 62 -14.74 -9.65 8.81
N PHE A 63 -14.37 -8.38 9.00
CA PHE A 63 -13.51 -7.66 8.06
C PHE A 63 -12.09 -8.23 7.99
N VAL A 64 -11.54 -8.81 9.06
CA VAL A 64 -10.26 -9.54 9.00
C VAL A 64 -10.36 -10.74 8.07
N THR A 65 -11.44 -11.52 8.15
CA THR A 65 -11.67 -12.65 7.24
C THR A 65 -11.83 -12.17 5.80
N LEU A 66 -12.63 -11.13 5.57
CA LEU A 66 -12.81 -10.55 4.23
C LEU A 66 -11.49 -9.99 3.67
N GLN A 67 -10.71 -9.31 4.51
CA GLN A 67 -9.43 -8.75 4.12
C GLN A 67 -8.41 -9.83 3.76
N LEU A 68 -8.43 -10.98 4.44
CA LEU A 68 -7.55 -12.10 4.06
C LEU A 68 -7.83 -12.58 2.63
N PHE A 69 -9.11 -12.70 2.25
CA PHE A 69 -9.48 -13.07 0.89
C PHE A 69 -9.10 -12.00 -0.13
N THR A 70 -9.30 -10.70 0.17
CA THR A 70 -8.89 -9.62 -0.73
C THR A 70 -7.38 -9.51 -0.86
N ALA A 71 -6.62 -9.77 0.21
CA ALA A 71 -5.17 -9.76 0.19
C ALA A 71 -4.62 -10.89 -0.70
N CYS A 72 -5.21 -12.09 -0.61
CA CYS A 72 -4.88 -13.20 -1.52
C CYS A 72 -5.19 -12.86 -2.98
N TYR A 73 -6.35 -12.24 -3.24
CA TYR A 73 -6.74 -11.83 -4.59
C TYR A 73 -5.84 -10.71 -5.15
N ALA A 74 -5.54 -9.70 -4.35
CA ALA A 74 -4.60 -8.63 -4.69
C ALA A 74 -3.19 -9.18 -4.92
N GLY A 75 -2.73 -10.11 -4.09
CA GLY A 75 -1.45 -10.80 -4.25
C GLY A 75 -1.36 -11.60 -5.55
N PHE A 76 -2.42 -12.31 -5.92
CA PHE A 76 -2.49 -13.06 -7.18
C PHE A 76 -2.41 -12.14 -8.40
N THR A 77 -3.24 -11.09 -8.43
CA THR A 77 -3.24 -10.11 -9.54
C THR A 77 -1.93 -9.34 -9.65
N HIS A 78 -1.34 -8.96 -8.50
CA HIS A 78 -0.03 -8.31 -8.45
C HIS A 78 1.09 -9.25 -8.91
N GLY A 79 1.04 -10.52 -8.50
CA GLY A 79 1.99 -11.55 -8.91
C GLY A 79 1.99 -11.77 -10.42
N ALA A 80 0.80 -11.90 -11.03
CA ALA A 80 0.67 -12.08 -12.48
C ALA A 80 1.31 -10.92 -13.27
N ASN A 81 1.04 -9.68 -12.87
CA ASN A 81 1.61 -8.49 -13.51
C ASN A 81 3.13 -8.38 -13.25
N GLY A 82 3.58 -8.70 -12.04
CA GLY A 82 5.00 -8.66 -11.66
C GLY A 82 5.84 -9.70 -12.41
N VAL A 83 5.33 -10.91 -12.59
CA VAL A 83 6.01 -11.97 -13.36
C VAL A 83 6.21 -11.50 -14.80
N SER A 84 5.16 -11.01 -15.47
CA SER A 84 5.24 -10.57 -16.86
C SER A 84 6.34 -9.53 -17.08
N ASN A 85 6.41 -8.52 -16.22
CA ASN A 85 7.43 -7.46 -16.29
C ASN A 85 8.86 -8.00 -16.09
N ALA A 86 9.04 -8.98 -15.21
CA ALA A 86 10.34 -9.56 -14.91
C ALA A 86 10.84 -10.52 -16.00
N ILE A 87 9.95 -11.35 -16.56
CA ILE A 87 10.32 -12.37 -17.53
C ILE A 87 10.35 -11.88 -18.98
N ALA A 88 9.74 -10.73 -19.30
CA ALA A 88 9.64 -10.23 -20.67
C ALA A 88 10.99 -10.17 -21.43
N PRO A 89 12.09 -9.66 -20.84
CA PRO A 89 13.38 -9.66 -21.51
C PRO A 89 13.95 -11.07 -21.74
N LEU A 90 13.74 -11.98 -20.78
CA LEU A 90 14.21 -13.37 -20.87
C LEU A 90 13.44 -14.14 -21.95
N THR A 91 12.12 -13.94 -22.02
CA THR A 91 11.27 -14.50 -23.08
C THR A 91 11.73 -14.01 -24.46
N ALA A 92 12.02 -12.72 -24.61
CA ALA A 92 12.52 -12.15 -25.86
C ALA A 92 13.87 -12.78 -26.28
N LEU A 93 14.78 -12.99 -25.34
CA LEU A 93 16.06 -13.66 -25.60
C LEU A 93 15.88 -15.11 -26.06
N VAL A 94 14.97 -15.85 -25.41
CA VAL A 94 14.66 -17.24 -25.76
C VAL A 94 14.02 -17.35 -27.15
N ALA A 95 13.13 -16.42 -27.51
CA ALA A 95 12.53 -16.36 -28.85
C ALA A 95 13.61 -16.14 -29.92
N LEU A 96 14.50 -15.15 -29.69
CA LEU A 96 15.63 -14.87 -30.58
C LEU A 96 16.55 -16.09 -30.75
N TYR A 97 16.84 -16.81 -29.67
CA TYR A 97 17.67 -18.03 -29.72
C TYR A 97 17.03 -19.17 -30.52
N ARG A 98 15.69 -19.27 -30.51
CA ARG A 98 14.95 -20.28 -31.29
C ARG A 98 14.80 -19.92 -32.77
N GLY A 99 15.23 -18.72 -33.17
CA GLY A 99 15.03 -18.20 -34.52
C GLY A 99 13.58 -17.80 -34.79
N ASP A 100 12.80 -17.59 -33.73
CA ASP A 100 11.39 -17.23 -33.80
C ASP A 100 11.25 -15.72 -33.59
N PHE A 101 10.83 -15.02 -34.65
CA PHE A 101 10.65 -13.57 -34.64
C PHE A 101 9.17 -13.17 -34.57
N ASP A 102 8.25 -14.15 -34.58
CA ASP A 102 6.85 -13.86 -34.39
C ASP A 102 6.59 -13.66 -32.89
N GLN A 103 6.08 -12.49 -32.56
CA GLN A 103 5.83 -12.07 -31.18
C GLN A 103 4.51 -12.64 -30.63
N SER A 104 3.85 -13.48 -31.43
CA SER A 104 2.56 -14.11 -31.17
C SER A 104 2.66 -15.41 -30.38
N ASP A 105 3.86 -15.99 -30.26
CA ASP A 105 4.01 -17.29 -29.64
C ASP A 105 3.82 -17.27 -28.12
N PRO A 106 3.06 -18.23 -27.56
CA PRO A 106 2.86 -18.32 -26.13
C PRO A 106 4.18 -18.45 -25.38
N THR A 107 4.35 -17.64 -24.34
CA THR A 107 5.56 -17.70 -23.51
C THR A 107 5.70 -19.09 -22.87
N PRO A 108 6.84 -19.77 -23.00
CA PRO A 108 6.99 -21.14 -22.54
C PRO A 108 6.90 -21.24 -21.01
N ILE A 109 6.21 -22.30 -20.54
CA ILE A 109 5.87 -22.49 -19.12
C ILE A 109 7.07 -22.50 -18.17
N TYR A 110 8.23 -23.00 -18.62
CA TYR A 110 9.42 -23.05 -17.76
C TYR A 110 10.00 -21.66 -17.46
N VAL A 111 9.87 -20.69 -18.38
CA VAL A 111 10.29 -19.30 -18.15
C VAL A 111 9.37 -18.63 -17.13
N LEU A 112 8.07 -18.89 -17.23
CA LEU A 112 7.07 -18.43 -16.26
C LEU A 112 7.36 -19.00 -14.86
N LEU A 113 7.62 -20.31 -14.75
CA LEU A 113 7.96 -20.95 -13.47
C LEU A 113 9.22 -20.35 -12.85
N PHE A 114 10.27 -20.11 -13.65
CA PHE A 114 11.47 -19.44 -13.19
C PHE A 114 11.20 -18.03 -12.64
N GLY A 115 10.36 -17.26 -13.33
CA GLY A 115 9.93 -15.93 -12.88
C GLY A 115 9.19 -15.95 -11.55
N VAL A 116 8.22 -16.87 -11.39
CA VAL A 116 7.46 -17.03 -10.14
C VAL A 116 8.39 -17.39 -8.98
N LEU A 117 9.27 -18.38 -9.16
CA LEU A 117 10.23 -18.79 -8.13
C LEU A 117 11.14 -17.63 -7.71
N SER A 118 11.64 -16.85 -8.68
CA SER A 118 12.51 -15.70 -8.43
C SER A 118 11.81 -14.61 -7.62
N ILE A 119 10.55 -14.31 -7.94
CA ILE A 119 9.75 -13.32 -7.19
C ILE A 119 9.47 -13.82 -5.77
N CYS A 120 9.14 -15.10 -5.58
CA CYS A 120 8.93 -15.68 -4.26
C CYS A 120 10.18 -15.55 -3.37
N VAL A 121 11.36 -15.85 -3.93
CA VAL A 121 12.64 -15.69 -3.22
C VAL A 121 12.90 -14.22 -2.88
N GLY A 122 12.68 -13.30 -3.82
CA GLY A 122 12.85 -11.86 -3.60
C GLY A 122 11.93 -11.32 -2.50
N LEU A 123 10.66 -11.74 -2.50
CA LEU A 123 9.68 -11.37 -1.48
C LEU A 123 10.09 -11.92 -0.10
N TRP A 124 10.57 -13.16 -0.04
CA TRP A 124 11.05 -13.77 1.20
C TRP A 124 12.26 -13.01 1.78
N CYS A 125 13.23 -12.64 0.94
CA CYS A 125 14.46 -12.00 1.38
C CYS A 125 14.30 -10.51 1.72
N LEU A 126 13.66 -9.72 0.85
CA LEU A 126 13.58 -8.25 0.97
C LEU A 126 12.18 -7.70 1.24
N GLY A 127 11.12 -8.51 1.07
CA GLY A 127 9.73 -8.05 1.18
C GLY A 127 9.38 -7.51 2.56
N HIS A 128 9.97 -8.07 3.62
CA HIS A 128 9.70 -7.65 5.00
C HIS A 128 9.95 -6.15 5.23
N ARG A 129 10.95 -5.54 4.57
CA ARG A 129 11.26 -4.12 4.72
C ARG A 129 10.18 -3.22 4.13
N VAL A 130 9.65 -3.61 2.97
CA VAL A 130 8.60 -2.85 2.27
C VAL A 130 7.28 -2.98 3.02
N ILE A 131 6.91 -4.20 3.42
CA ILE A 131 5.69 -4.48 4.20
C ILE A 131 5.70 -3.67 5.50
N TRP A 132 6.84 -3.64 6.19
CA TRP A 132 6.99 -2.83 7.41
C TRP A 132 6.78 -1.34 7.13
N THR A 133 7.45 -0.79 6.12
CA THR A 133 7.39 0.65 5.82
C THR A 133 5.98 1.10 5.44
N VAL A 134 5.29 0.34 4.57
CA VAL A 134 3.93 0.66 4.13
C VAL A 134 2.93 0.46 5.27
N GLY A 135 3.05 -0.64 6.04
CA GLY A 135 2.09 -0.99 7.09
C GLY A 135 2.15 -0.13 8.35
N THR A 136 3.30 0.44 8.67
CA THR A 136 3.49 1.20 9.92
C THR A 136 3.66 2.71 9.73
N HIS A 137 4.21 3.18 8.59
CA HIS A 137 4.57 4.58 8.44
C HIS A 137 3.63 5.38 7.51
N MET A 138 2.78 4.73 6.70
CA MET A 138 2.00 5.44 5.67
C MET A 138 0.63 5.93 6.14
N SER A 139 -0.12 5.11 6.87
CA SER A 139 -1.42 5.42 7.49
C SER A 139 -1.74 4.34 8.52
N SER A 140 -2.51 4.64 9.57
CA SER A 140 -3.07 3.58 10.42
C SER A 140 -4.14 2.82 9.65
N VAL A 141 -4.00 1.50 9.53
CA VAL A 141 -4.93 0.66 8.77
C VAL A 141 -5.69 -0.25 9.73
N THR A 142 -7.01 -0.04 9.83
CA THR A 142 -7.92 -1.01 10.47
C THR A 142 -8.35 -2.06 9.44
N PRO A 143 -8.78 -3.27 9.85
CA PRO A 143 -9.19 -4.32 8.92
C PRO A 143 -10.25 -3.89 7.89
N ALA A 144 -11.23 -3.10 8.32
CA ALA A 144 -12.25 -2.55 7.42
C ALA A 144 -11.66 -1.60 6.37
N SER A 145 -10.75 -0.71 6.79
CA SER A 145 -10.07 0.20 5.86
C SER A 145 -9.11 -0.53 4.92
N GLY A 146 -8.43 -1.57 5.41
CA GLY A 146 -7.53 -2.41 4.60
C GLY A 146 -8.27 -3.15 3.50
N PHE A 147 -9.42 -3.76 3.84
CA PHE A 147 -10.33 -4.33 2.85
C PHE A 147 -10.73 -3.32 1.77
N CYS A 148 -11.16 -2.11 2.15
CA CYS A 148 -11.54 -1.07 1.18
C CYS A 148 -10.37 -0.65 0.26
N ILE A 149 -9.16 -0.53 0.82
CA ILE A 149 -7.96 -0.16 0.08
C ILE A 149 -7.64 -1.23 -0.97
N GLU A 150 -7.57 -2.50 -0.55
CA GLU A 150 -7.23 -3.63 -1.42
C GLU A 150 -8.31 -3.85 -2.49
N PHE A 151 -9.58 -3.81 -2.09
CA PHE A 151 -10.70 -3.98 -3.00
C PHE A 151 -10.74 -2.86 -4.06
N GLY A 152 -10.57 -1.60 -3.65
CA GLY A 152 -10.54 -0.47 -4.58
C GLY A 152 -9.37 -0.53 -5.57
N ALA A 153 -8.18 -0.89 -5.08
CA ALA A 153 -7.01 -1.06 -5.94
C ALA A 153 -7.18 -2.23 -6.92
N ALA A 154 -7.67 -3.37 -6.43
CA ALA A 154 -7.90 -4.56 -7.24
C ALA A 154 -9.00 -4.36 -8.29
N MET A 155 -10.09 -3.66 -7.94
CA MET A 155 -11.18 -3.36 -8.87
C MET A 155 -10.70 -2.43 -9.99
N THR A 156 -9.91 -1.40 -9.65
CA THR A 156 -9.28 -0.51 -10.65
C THR A 156 -8.35 -1.31 -11.56
N GLY A 157 -7.54 -2.20 -10.97
CA GLY A 157 -6.75 -3.23 -11.64
C GLY A 157 -7.53 -3.99 -12.69
N LEU A 158 -8.61 -4.63 -12.26
CA LEU A 158 -9.46 -5.49 -13.08
C LEU A 158 -10.08 -4.71 -14.26
N ILE A 159 -10.63 -3.52 -14.00
CA ILE A 159 -11.27 -2.70 -15.04
C ILE A 159 -10.24 -2.30 -16.10
N ALA A 160 -9.07 -1.82 -15.70
CA ALA A 160 -8.02 -1.44 -16.64
C ALA A 160 -7.53 -2.65 -17.47
N SER A 161 -7.34 -3.80 -16.82
CA SER A 161 -6.97 -5.05 -17.50
C SER A 161 -8.04 -5.50 -18.49
N LYS A 162 -9.34 -5.34 -18.18
CA LYS A 162 -10.45 -5.64 -19.10
C LYS A 162 -10.48 -4.72 -20.32
N ILE A 163 -9.99 -3.49 -20.19
CA ILE A 163 -9.86 -2.51 -21.28
C ILE A 163 -8.51 -2.69 -22.02
N GLY A 164 -7.62 -3.54 -21.52
CA GLY A 164 -6.31 -3.80 -22.11
C GLY A 164 -5.26 -2.72 -21.85
N LEU A 165 -5.47 -1.86 -20.84
CA LEU A 165 -4.54 -0.80 -20.50
C LEU A 165 -3.48 -1.30 -19.49
N PRO A 166 -2.18 -1.17 -19.80
CA PRO A 166 -1.13 -1.47 -18.84
C PRO A 166 -1.11 -0.39 -17.75
N ILE A 167 -1.52 -0.74 -16.54
CA ILE A 167 -1.52 0.17 -15.39
C ILE A 167 -0.57 -0.29 -14.31
N SER A 168 -0.11 0.68 -13.50
CA SER A 168 0.72 0.40 -12.33
C SER A 168 -0.14 0.03 -11.12
N THR A 169 0.01 -1.20 -10.64
CA THR A 169 -0.65 -1.68 -9.41
C THR A 169 -0.21 -0.90 -8.18
N THR A 170 1.03 -0.41 -8.14
CA THR A 170 1.56 0.38 -7.01
C THR A 170 0.86 1.73 -6.90
N HIS A 171 0.59 2.41 -8.03
CA HIS A 171 -0.18 3.65 -8.05
C HIS A 171 -1.62 3.43 -7.61
N CYS A 172 -2.24 2.32 -8.03
CA CYS A 172 -3.60 1.98 -7.62
C CYS A 172 -3.67 1.76 -6.10
N LEU A 173 -2.72 1.01 -5.53
CA LEU A 173 -2.69 0.73 -4.09
C LEU A 173 -2.38 1.99 -3.29
N VAL A 174 -1.34 2.73 -3.64
CA VAL A 174 -0.96 3.96 -2.93
C VAL A 174 -2.08 5.00 -3.01
N GLY A 175 -2.71 5.17 -4.18
CA GLY A 175 -3.86 6.05 -4.36
C GLY A 175 -5.04 5.67 -3.45
N SER A 176 -5.39 4.38 -3.41
CA SER A 176 -6.44 3.88 -2.51
C SER A 176 -6.13 4.15 -1.03
N VAL A 177 -4.88 3.93 -0.59
CA VAL A 177 -4.46 4.24 0.80
C VAL A 177 -4.58 5.73 1.09
N VAL A 178 -4.17 6.60 0.16
CA VAL A 178 -4.24 8.05 0.35
C VAL A 178 -5.69 8.51 0.47
N VAL A 179 -6.59 8.03 -0.39
CA VAL A 179 -8.02 8.40 -0.36
C VAL A 179 -8.66 7.89 0.94
N VAL A 180 -8.49 6.61 1.27
CA VAL A 180 -9.08 6.02 2.48
C VAL A 180 -8.49 6.65 3.74
N GLY A 181 -7.17 6.87 3.79
CA GLY A 181 -6.49 7.54 4.90
C GLY A 181 -6.87 9.01 5.06
N SER A 182 -7.22 9.70 3.96
CA SER A 182 -7.70 11.08 4.02
C SER A 182 -9.14 11.19 4.55
N ILE A 183 -9.97 10.16 4.31
CA ILE A 183 -11.37 10.10 4.76
C ILE A 183 -11.48 9.53 6.19
N LYS A 184 -10.57 8.64 6.60
CA LYS A 184 -10.57 8.01 7.92
C LYS A 184 -10.20 9.03 9.01
N SER A 185 -11.01 9.11 10.05
CA SER A 185 -10.75 10.00 11.19
C SER A 185 -9.77 9.32 12.16
N GLY A 186 -8.60 9.92 12.38
CA GLY A 186 -7.61 9.43 13.35
C GLY A 186 -6.20 9.95 13.10
N ASP A 187 -5.51 9.43 12.07
CA ASP A 187 -4.06 9.64 11.92
C ASP A 187 -3.62 10.44 10.68
N GLY A 188 -4.54 10.67 9.74
CA GLY A 188 -4.23 11.35 8.48
C GLY A 188 -3.18 10.63 7.62
N VAL A 189 -2.99 11.10 6.40
CA VAL A 189 -1.93 10.58 5.51
C VAL A 189 -0.64 11.32 5.82
N ASN A 190 0.48 10.59 5.97
CA ASN A 190 1.79 11.22 6.05
C ASN A 190 2.21 11.78 4.69
N TRP A 191 1.91 13.06 4.46
CA TRP A 191 2.19 13.77 3.21
C TRP A 191 3.69 13.88 2.87
N PHE A 192 4.57 13.87 3.88
CA PHE A 192 6.01 13.88 3.64
C PHE A 192 6.47 12.56 3.02
N ILE A 193 6.03 11.43 3.57
CA ILE A 193 6.34 10.09 3.04
C ILE A 193 5.72 9.92 1.66
N PHE A 194 4.45 10.30 1.49
CA PHE A 194 3.80 10.24 0.18
C PHE A 194 4.57 11.02 -0.90
N ARG A 195 5.00 12.25 -0.60
CA ARG A 195 5.83 13.03 -1.53
C ARG A 195 7.14 12.32 -1.86
N ASN A 196 7.82 11.73 -0.88
CA ASN A 196 9.07 11.00 -1.13
C ASN A 196 8.85 9.77 -2.03
N ILE A 197 7.72 9.08 -1.87
CA ILE A 197 7.31 7.98 -2.76
C ILE A 197 7.10 8.50 -4.19
N VAL A 198 6.34 9.59 -4.38
CA VAL A 198 6.13 10.17 -5.71
C VAL A 198 7.43 10.62 -6.36
N LEU A 199 8.32 11.27 -5.60
CA LEU A 199 9.64 11.67 -6.08
C LEU A 199 10.47 10.45 -6.50
N SER A 200 10.40 9.36 -5.75
CA SER A 200 11.09 8.12 -6.11
C SER A 200 10.62 7.58 -7.46
N TRP A 201 9.33 7.61 -7.76
CA TRP A 201 8.80 7.15 -9.04
C TRP A 201 9.33 7.97 -10.22
N VAL A 202 9.34 9.30 -10.06
CA VAL A 202 9.85 10.23 -11.06
C VAL A 202 11.35 10.02 -11.30
N VAL A 203 12.12 9.71 -10.26
CA VAL A 203 13.57 9.48 -10.36
C VAL A 203 13.89 8.07 -10.90
N THR A 204 13.08 7.06 -10.57
CA THR A 204 13.34 5.67 -11.00
C THR A 204 13.22 5.48 -12.51
N LEU A 205 12.31 6.19 -13.18
CA LEU A 205 12.13 6.11 -14.64
C LEU A 205 13.36 6.55 -15.44
N PRO A 206 13.90 7.77 -15.28
CA PRO A 206 15.11 8.20 -15.95
C PRO A 206 16.33 7.40 -15.49
N GLY A 207 16.41 7.04 -14.20
CA GLY A 207 17.50 6.21 -13.69
C GLY A 207 17.57 4.85 -14.41
N ALA A 208 16.45 4.14 -14.50
CA ALA A 208 16.38 2.87 -15.23
C ALA A 208 16.67 3.04 -16.73
N GLY A 209 16.14 4.10 -17.36
CA GLY A 209 16.38 4.40 -18.77
C GLY A 209 17.86 4.69 -19.08
N LEU A 210 18.52 5.50 -18.25
CA LEU A 210 19.94 5.83 -18.41
C LEU A 210 20.85 4.63 -18.20
N ILE A 211 20.56 3.80 -17.19
CA ILE A 211 21.32 2.56 -16.95
C ILE A 211 21.18 1.61 -18.14
N SER A 212 19.95 1.41 -18.63
CA SER A 212 19.68 0.58 -19.81
C SER A 212 20.39 1.11 -21.07
N ALA A 213 20.29 2.42 -21.34
CA ALA A 213 20.97 3.06 -22.46
C ALA A 213 22.50 2.94 -22.35
N GLY A 214 23.06 3.13 -21.15
CA GLY A 214 24.48 2.98 -20.88
C GLY A 214 24.99 1.55 -21.10
N MET A 215 24.24 0.54 -20.61
CA MET A 215 24.56 -0.87 -20.86
C MET A 215 24.51 -1.20 -22.35
N MET A 216 23.49 -0.73 -23.07
CA MET A 216 23.37 -0.95 -24.51
C MET A 216 24.51 -0.28 -25.29
N ALA A 217 24.89 0.95 -24.92
CA ALA A 217 26.01 1.65 -25.54
C ALA A 217 27.34 0.92 -25.31
N LEU A 218 27.55 0.38 -24.11
CA LEU A 218 28.73 -0.41 -23.78
C LEU A 218 28.78 -1.71 -24.58
N LEU A 219 27.67 -2.45 -24.68
CA LEU A 219 27.58 -3.66 -25.49
C LEU A 219 27.85 -3.37 -26.97
N ARG A 220 27.30 -2.26 -27.51
CA ARG A 220 27.55 -1.83 -28.89
C ARG A 220 28.99 -1.42 -29.15
N PHE A 221 29.71 -0.92 -28.14
CA PHE A 221 31.11 -0.55 -28.29
C PHE A 221 32.04 -1.76 -28.18
N ALA A 222 31.64 -2.79 -27.44
CA ALA A 222 32.42 -3.99 -27.20
C ALA A 222 32.27 -5.09 -28.28
N LEU A 223 31.13 -5.12 -28.98
CA LEU A 223 30.82 -6.00 -30.13
C LEU A 223 31.11 -5.30 -31.46
#